data_AF-I6XFK5-F1
#
_entry.id   AF-I6XFK5-F1
#
_cell.length_a   1.000
_cell.length_b   1.000
_cell.length_c   1.000
_cell.angle_alpha   90.00
_cell.angle_beta   90.00
_cell.angle_gamma   90.00
#
_symmetry.space_group_name_H-M   'P 1'
#
loop_
_entity.id
_entity.type
_entity.pdbx_description
1 polymer ?
#
loop_
_entity_poly.entity_id
_entity_poly.type
_entity_poly.pdbx_seq_one_letter_code
_entity_poly.pdbx_strand_id
1 'polypeptide(L)'
;MLEQFWVDLIQNNRGKICYFHNWGGYDSILSMPSLFNLPGYEFEPMVNNGEVMCLTISNSKGKTQLTIKDSIRLLPGALGKLARDWKVETQKEHFPHYFYAYDLPSTIKYEGPIPPYVYFEPKRTSLADYEILAEQFKDNWSFLEVSRTYILDSRL
;
A
#
# COMPACT_ATOMS: atom_id res chain seq x y z
N MET A 1 7.02 -2.64 13.49
CA MET A 1 5.89 -2.70 12.53
C MET A 1 6.35 -3.25 11.19
N LEU A 2 7.26 -2.57 10.47
CA LEU A 2 7.71 -3.01 9.13
C LEU A 2 8.45 -4.37 9.14
N GLU A 3 9.26 -4.66 10.17
CA GLU A 3 9.87 -5.99 10.31
C GLU A 3 8.81 -7.09 10.45
N GLN A 4 7.80 -6.88 11.29
CA GLN A 4 6.70 -7.85 11.46
C GLN A 4 5.91 -8.02 10.16
N PHE A 5 5.64 -6.92 9.44
CA PHE A 5 5.03 -6.99 8.12
C PHE A 5 5.82 -7.90 7.17
N TRP A 6 7.14 -7.77 7.11
CA TRP A 6 7.98 -8.62 6.27
C TRP A 6 8.02 -10.07 6.74
N VAL A 7 8.13 -10.31 8.05
CA VAL A 7 8.07 -11.64 8.63
C VAL A 7 6.76 -12.34 8.26
N ASP A 8 5.63 -11.67 8.47
CA ASP A 8 4.30 -12.21 8.16
C ASP A 8 4.15 -12.45 6.65
N LEU A 9 4.57 -11.50 5.81
CA LEU A 9 4.48 -11.62 4.36
C LEU A 9 5.29 -12.84 3.85
N ILE A 10 6.53 -13.01 4.30
CA ILE A 10 7.40 -14.13 3.90
C ILE A 10 6.83 -15.46 4.41
N GLN A 11 6.38 -15.51 5.67
CA GLN A 11 5.87 -16.75 6.27
C GLN A 11 4.59 -17.24 5.60
N ASN A 12 3.66 -16.34 5.25
CA ASN A 12 2.38 -16.70 4.64
C ASN A 12 2.45 -16.89 3.11
N ASN A 13 3.57 -16.54 2.48
CA ASN A 13 3.74 -16.60 1.02
C ASN A 13 4.97 -17.39 0.58
N ARG A 14 5.38 -18.39 1.37
CA ARG A 14 6.58 -19.19 1.08
C ARG A 14 6.58 -19.77 -0.34
N GLY A 15 7.61 -19.44 -1.11
CA GLY A 15 7.82 -19.90 -2.49
C GLY A 15 6.92 -19.24 -3.53
N LYS A 16 6.10 -18.25 -3.15
CA LYS A 16 5.21 -17.53 -4.08
C LYS A 16 5.87 -16.29 -4.67
N ILE A 17 5.24 -15.75 -5.71
CA ILE A 17 5.54 -14.44 -6.26
C ILE A 17 4.51 -13.44 -5.72
N CYS A 18 4.99 -12.39 -5.06
CA CYS A 18 4.19 -11.26 -4.61
C CYS A 18 4.42 -10.06 -5.54
N TYR A 19 3.33 -9.43 -5.97
CA TYR A 19 3.39 -8.26 -6.82
C TYR A 19 3.08 -7.01 -6.00
N PHE A 20 4.03 -6.08 -5.97
CA PHE A 20 3.77 -4.72 -5.51
C PHE A 20 3.66 -3.83 -6.74
N HIS A 21 2.78 -2.84 -6.69
CA HIS A 21 2.59 -1.92 -7.81
C HIS A 21 3.40 -0.65 -7.59
N ASN A 22 4.28 -0.33 -8.55
CA ASN A 22 5.30 0.71 -8.42
C ASN A 22 6.32 0.39 -7.32
N TRP A 23 6.73 -0.89 -7.25
CA TRP A 23 7.71 -1.35 -6.25
C TRP A 23 9.05 -0.65 -6.37
N GLY A 24 9.51 -0.25 -7.56
CA GLY A 24 10.75 0.53 -7.67
C GLY A 24 10.68 1.93 -7.00
N GLY A 25 9.51 2.36 -6.55
CA GLY A 25 9.24 3.70 -6.01
C GLY A 25 9.41 3.84 -4.48
N TYR A 26 8.71 4.82 -3.91
CA TYR A 26 8.96 5.32 -2.56
C TYR A 26 8.73 4.30 -1.42
N ASP A 27 7.61 3.57 -1.45
CA ASP A 27 7.21 2.70 -0.34
C ASP A 27 8.17 1.51 -0.13
N SER A 28 8.79 1.02 -1.21
CA SER A 28 9.81 -0.02 -1.11
C SER A 28 11.10 0.49 -0.48
N ILE A 29 11.55 1.68 -0.87
CA ILE A 29 12.78 2.29 -0.37
C ILE A 29 12.69 2.49 1.14
N LEU A 30 11.51 2.91 1.63
CA LEU A 30 11.29 3.08 3.06
C LEU A 30 11.18 1.76 3.84
N SER A 31 10.67 0.70 3.20
CA SER A 31 10.41 -0.59 3.88
C SER A 31 11.58 -1.58 3.78
N MET A 32 12.45 -1.44 2.79
CA MET A 32 13.61 -2.32 2.55
C MET A 32 14.62 -2.41 3.70
N PRO A 33 14.98 -1.31 4.42
CA PRO A 33 15.91 -1.43 5.55
C PRO A 33 15.43 -2.43 6.61
N SER A 34 14.13 -2.43 6.93
CA SER A 34 13.54 -3.41 7.85
C SER A 34 13.55 -4.83 7.30
N LEU A 35 13.42 -5.01 5.97
CA LEU A 35 13.53 -6.32 5.34
C LEU A 35 14.95 -6.87 5.41
N PHE A 36 15.95 -6.05 5.06
CA PHE A 36 17.35 -6.46 5.00
C PHE A 36 17.97 -6.72 6.37
N ASN A 37 17.39 -6.15 7.44
CA ASN A 37 17.78 -6.44 8.81
C ASN A 37 17.28 -7.80 9.32
N LEU A 38 16.39 -8.49 8.60
CA LEU A 38 15.90 -9.79 9.03
C LEU A 38 17.01 -10.87 8.93
N PRO A 39 17.31 -11.60 10.02
CA PRO A 39 18.36 -12.60 10.01
C PRO A 39 17.93 -13.87 9.27
N GLY A 40 18.91 -14.58 8.69
CA GLY A 40 18.71 -15.90 8.08
C GLY A 40 18.13 -15.86 6.65
N TYR A 41 18.04 -14.68 6.06
CA TYR A 41 17.66 -14.49 4.66
C TYR A 41 18.82 -13.96 3.81
N GLU A 42 18.79 -14.35 2.54
CA GLU A 42 19.66 -13.87 1.48
C GLU A 42 18.80 -13.15 0.43
N PHE A 43 19.36 -12.10 -0.17
CA PHE A 43 18.64 -11.16 -1.00
C PHE A 43 19.30 -11.03 -2.37
N GLU A 44 18.59 -11.38 -3.42
CA GLU A 44 19.05 -11.28 -4.82
C GLU A 44 18.18 -10.27 -5.57
N PRO A 45 18.60 -9.00 -5.67
CA PRO A 45 17.89 -7.98 -6.43
C PRO A 45 18.18 -8.10 -7.92
N MET A 46 17.16 -7.87 -8.74
CA MET A 46 17.29 -7.59 -10.17
C MET A 46 17.01 -6.10 -10.39
N VAL A 47 18.04 -5.38 -10.83
CA VAL A 47 18.02 -3.93 -11.02
C VAL A 47 18.09 -3.61 -12.50
N ASN A 48 17.31 -2.63 -12.94
CA ASN A 48 17.38 -2.08 -14.29
C ASN A 48 17.32 -0.56 -14.21
N ASN A 49 18.27 0.13 -14.85
CA ASN A 49 18.40 1.59 -14.83
C ASN A 49 18.33 2.22 -13.42
N GLY A 50 18.90 1.54 -12.43
CA GLY A 50 18.94 2.01 -11.04
C GLY A 50 17.69 1.70 -10.22
N GLU A 51 16.67 1.05 -10.79
CA GLU A 51 15.43 0.69 -10.10
C GLU A 51 15.35 -0.82 -9.86
N VAL A 52 14.97 -1.22 -8.63
CA VAL A 52 14.75 -2.63 -8.28
C VAL A 52 13.45 -3.12 -8.93
N MET A 53 13.57 -4.02 -9.90
CA MET A 53 12.43 -4.61 -10.59
C MET A 53 11.90 -5.88 -9.92
N CYS A 54 12.82 -6.63 -9.31
CA CYS A 54 12.52 -7.90 -8.65
C CYS A 54 13.48 -8.09 -7.48
N LEU A 55 13.00 -8.75 -6.43
CA LEU A 55 13.81 -9.15 -5.30
C LEU A 55 13.47 -10.60 -4.96
N THR A 56 14.44 -11.49 -5.10
CA THR A 56 14.32 -12.86 -4.63
C THR A 56 14.87 -12.94 -3.21
N ILE A 57 14.08 -13.50 -2.31
CA ILE A 57 14.44 -13.72 -0.91
C ILE A 57 14.58 -15.23 -0.71
N SER A 58 15.76 -15.67 -0.29
CA SER A 58 16.08 -17.07 -0.02
C SER A 58 16.45 -17.25 1.45
N ASN A 59 16.33 -18.46 1.99
CA ASN A 59 16.89 -18.76 3.31
C ASN A 59 18.38 -19.14 3.17
N SER A 60 19.08 -19.28 4.30
CA SER A 60 20.49 -19.71 4.36
C SER A 60 20.80 -21.09 3.74
N LYS A 61 19.78 -21.84 3.30
CA LYS A 61 19.94 -23.11 2.57
C LYS A 61 19.71 -22.95 1.06
N GLY A 62 19.62 -21.71 0.57
CA GLY A 62 19.36 -21.39 -0.83
C GLY A 62 17.93 -21.66 -1.29
N LYS A 63 16.99 -21.97 -0.39
CA LYS A 63 15.59 -22.19 -0.77
C LYS A 63 14.86 -20.85 -0.84
N THR A 64 14.29 -20.53 -2.00
CA THR A 64 13.43 -19.35 -2.20
C THR A 64 12.27 -19.35 -1.22
N GLN A 65 12.14 -18.24 -0.50
CA GLN A 65 11.08 -17.95 0.45
C GLN A 65 10.05 -17.00 -0.14
N LEU A 66 10.44 -16.01 -0.91
CA LEU A 66 9.50 -15.09 -1.55
C LEU A 66 10.18 -14.44 -2.76
N THR A 67 9.43 -14.19 -3.82
CA THR A 67 9.88 -13.35 -4.93
C THR A 67 8.97 -12.14 -5.02
N ILE A 68 9.52 -10.94 -4.89
CA ILE A 68 8.81 -9.69 -5.07
C ILE A 68 9.03 -9.21 -6.51
N LYS A 69 7.97 -8.82 -7.21
CA LYS A 69 8.03 -8.22 -8.55
C LYS A 69 7.29 -6.90 -8.62
N ASP A 70 7.82 -5.97 -9.38
CA ASP A 70 7.15 -4.72 -9.69
C ASP A 70 6.12 -4.90 -10.81
N SER A 71 4.84 -4.84 -10.45
CA SER A 71 3.75 -4.98 -11.42
C SER A 71 3.59 -3.79 -12.35
N ILE A 72 4.15 -2.60 -12.06
CA ILE A 72 4.03 -1.45 -12.97
C ILE A 72 4.71 -1.70 -14.33
N ARG A 73 5.66 -2.65 -14.37
CA ARG A 73 6.35 -3.09 -15.59
C ARG A 73 5.49 -3.97 -16.48
N LEU A 74 4.49 -4.63 -15.88
CA LEU A 74 3.52 -5.45 -16.59
C LEU A 74 2.27 -4.63 -16.92
N LEU A 75 1.83 -3.80 -15.97
CA LEU A 75 0.63 -2.99 -16.01
C LEU A 75 1.00 -1.52 -15.87
N PRO A 76 1.42 -0.86 -16.97
CA PRO A 76 1.87 0.52 -16.92
C PRO A 76 0.69 1.47 -16.65
N GLY A 77 0.76 2.21 -15.55
CA GLY A 77 -0.21 3.25 -15.19
C GLY A 77 -0.61 3.20 -13.72
N ALA A 78 -1.16 4.28 -13.18
CA ALA A 78 -1.61 4.31 -11.80
C ALA A 78 -2.81 3.37 -11.58
N LEU A 79 -2.87 2.69 -10.42
CA LEU A 79 -3.95 1.76 -10.06
C LEU A 79 -5.36 2.30 -10.33
N GLY A 80 -5.62 3.58 -10.02
CA GLY A 80 -6.94 4.19 -10.26
C GLY A 80 -7.29 4.33 -11.74
N LYS A 81 -6.29 4.50 -12.62
CA LYS A 81 -6.50 4.49 -14.07
C LYS A 81 -6.78 3.07 -14.56
N LEU A 82 -5.96 2.11 -14.13
CA LEU A 82 -6.11 0.70 -14.49
C LEU A 82 -7.49 0.16 -14.08
N ALA A 83 -7.95 0.47 -12.86
CA ALA A 83 -9.26 0.08 -12.37
C ALA A 83 -10.41 0.59 -13.24
N ARG A 84 -10.34 1.84 -13.71
CA ARG A 84 -11.35 2.41 -14.62
C ARG A 84 -11.29 1.81 -16.01
N ASP A 85 -10.10 1.72 -16.59
CA ASP A 85 -9.90 1.22 -17.95
C ASP A 85 -10.37 -0.23 -18.08
N TRP A 86 -10.15 -1.04 -17.04
CA TRP A 86 -10.56 -2.44 -16.99
C TRP A 86 -11.94 -2.66 -16.40
N LYS A 87 -12.62 -1.58 -15.97
CA LYS A 87 -13.98 -1.62 -15.41
C LYS A 87 -14.11 -2.62 -14.27
N VAL A 88 -13.10 -2.70 -13.40
CA VAL A 88 -13.19 -3.56 -12.21
C VAL A 88 -14.27 -3.02 -11.27
N GLU A 89 -14.91 -3.89 -10.51
CA GLU A 89 -16.00 -3.50 -9.60
C GLU A 89 -15.49 -2.53 -8.52
N THR A 90 -14.36 -2.88 -7.89
CA THR A 90 -13.74 -2.05 -6.85
C THR A 90 -12.90 -0.94 -7.44
N GLN A 91 -13.39 0.29 -7.35
CA GLN A 91 -12.65 1.48 -7.75
C GLN A 91 -11.73 1.97 -6.63
N LYS A 92 -10.66 2.69 -6.99
CA LYS A 92 -9.76 3.28 -6.00
C LYS A 92 -10.49 4.40 -5.26
N GLU A 93 -10.62 4.26 -3.95
CA GLU A 93 -11.24 5.25 -3.08
C GLU A 93 -10.32 6.45 -2.80
N HIS A 94 -10.92 7.54 -2.30
CA HIS A 94 -10.18 8.73 -1.91
C HIS A 94 -9.89 8.74 -0.41
N PHE A 95 -8.73 9.27 -0.06
CA PHE A 95 -8.22 9.26 1.31
C PHE A 95 -7.65 10.64 1.68
N PRO A 96 -7.78 11.10 2.94
CA PRO A 96 -7.20 12.36 3.37
C PRO A 96 -5.69 12.22 3.63
N HIS A 97 -4.90 12.22 2.55
CA HIS A 97 -3.45 11.94 2.55
C HIS A 97 -2.62 12.85 3.47
N TYR A 98 -3.10 14.06 3.77
CA TYR A 98 -2.38 15.05 4.58
C TYR A 98 -2.97 15.18 5.99
N PHE A 99 -3.97 14.36 6.35
CA PHE A 99 -4.60 14.45 7.66
C PHE A 99 -3.65 13.99 8.77
N TYR A 100 -3.52 14.83 9.78
CA TYR A 100 -2.68 14.60 10.94
C TYR A 100 -3.29 15.25 12.18
N ALA A 101 -3.76 14.41 13.11
CA ALA A 101 -4.36 14.83 14.37
C ALA A 101 -3.29 14.98 15.46
N TYR A 102 -2.30 15.84 15.23
CA TYR A 102 -1.21 16.21 16.16
C TYR A 102 -0.14 15.15 16.43
N ASP A 103 -0.52 13.88 16.55
CA ASP A 103 0.35 12.73 16.73
C ASP A 103 -0.21 11.47 16.06
N LEU A 104 0.64 10.45 15.89
CA LEU A 104 0.28 9.21 15.20
C LEU A 104 -0.81 8.40 15.96
N PRO A 105 -0.70 8.14 17.27
CA PRO A 105 -1.77 7.51 18.05
C PRO A 105 -3.13 8.19 17.91
N SER A 106 -3.17 9.52 18.00
CA SER A 106 -4.37 10.33 17.89
C SER A 106 -4.93 10.32 16.47
N THR A 107 -4.06 10.33 15.45
CA THR A 107 -4.47 10.23 14.04
C THR A 107 -5.09 8.87 13.73
N ILE A 108 -4.46 7.78 14.15
CA ILE A 108 -4.96 6.41 13.89
C ILE A 108 -6.28 6.16 14.62
N LYS A 109 -6.43 6.67 15.85
CA LYS A 109 -7.64 6.53 16.66
C LYS A 109 -8.68 7.61 16.38
N TYR A 110 -8.44 8.48 15.41
CA TYR A 110 -9.36 9.58 15.12
C TYR A 110 -10.72 9.04 14.71
N GLU A 111 -11.74 9.54 15.39
CA GLU A 111 -13.14 9.31 15.13
C GLU A 111 -13.88 10.63 15.31
N GLY A 112 -14.57 11.09 14.26
CA GLY A 112 -15.25 12.37 14.24
C GLY A 112 -15.60 12.81 12.82
N PRO A 113 -15.79 14.11 12.57
CA PRO A 113 -16.08 14.61 11.22
C PRO A 113 -15.00 14.22 10.21
N ILE A 114 -15.39 13.97 8.96
CA ILE A 114 -14.41 13.77 7.89
C ILE A 114 -13.45 14.96 7.80
N PRO A 115 -12.13 14.74 7.58
CA PRO A 115 -11.19 15.84 7.41
C PRO A 115 -11.63 16.77 6.27
N PRO A 116 -11.49 18.10 6.42
CA PRO A 116 -11.76 19.05 5.34
C PRO A 116 -10.97 18.74 4.06
N TYR A 117 -11.49 19.18 2.90
CA TYR A 117 -10.86 18.95 1.58
C TYR A 117 -9.37 19.31 1.49
N VAL A 118 -8.90 20.29 2.28
CA VAL A 118 -7.48 20.69 2.35
C VAL A 118 -6.54 19.53 2.70
N TYR A 119 -7.06 18.49 3.37
CA TYR A 119 -6.29 17.29 3.73
C TYR A 119 -6.24 16.23 2.62
N PHE A 120 -6.90 16.47 1.49
CA PHE A 120 -6.90 15.57 0.34
C PHE A 120 -5.95 16.07 -0.73
N GLU A 121 -5.23 15.14 -1.39
CA GLU A 121 -4.39 15.49 -2.52
C GLU A 121 -5.26 15.84 -3.75
N PRO A 122 -5.23 17.09 -4.27
CA PRO A 122 -6.13 17.51 -5.35
C PRO A 122 -5.94 16.74 -6.68
N LYS A 123 -4.75 16.17 -6.89
CA LYS A 123 -4.45 15.31 -8.05
C LYS A 123 -5.13 13.94 -7.97
N ARG A 124 -5.58 13.54 -6.77
CA ARG A 124 -6.20 12.24 -6.50
C ARG A 124 -7.67 12.33 -6.13
N THR A 125 -8.11 13.47 -5.61
CA THR A 125 -9.48 13.69 -5.14
C THR A 125 -9.94 15.03 -5.66
N SER A 126 -10.94 15.04 -6.55
CA SER A 126 -11.56 16.29 -6.96
C SER A 126 -12.48 16.82 -5.85
N LEU A 127 -12.87 18.09 -5.94
CA LEU A 127 -13.84 18.66 -4.99
C LEU A 127 -15.17 17.90 -5.03
N ALA A 128 -15.62 17.50 -6.23
CA ALA A 128 -16.86 16.73 -6.39
C ALA A 128 -16.76 15.34 -5.74
N ASP A 129 -15.63 14.64 -5.90
CA ASP A 129 -15.40 13.35 -5.25
C ASP A 129 -15.40 13.48 -3.71
N TYR A 130 -14.80 14.57 -3.21
CA TYR A 130 -14.80 14.89 -1.79
C TYR A 130 -16.21 15.18 -1.26
N GLU A 131 -17.02 15.94 -1.99
CA GLU A 131 -18.40 16.26 -1.58
C GLU A 131 -19.26 14.99 -1.44
N ILE A 132 -19.09 14.02 -2.35
CA ILE A 132 -19.75 12.71 -2.26
C ILE A 132 -19.31 11.97 -0.98
N LEU A 133 -18.00 11.94 -0.70
CA LEU A 133 -17.47 11.31 0.52
C LEU A 133 -17.93 12.03 1.79
N ALA A 134 -18.00 13.35 1.76
CA ALA A 134 -18.44 14.14 2.90
C ALA A 134 -19.91 13.88 3.25
N GLU A 135 -20.77 13.66 2.25
CA GLU A 135 -22.15 13.23 2.48
C GLU A 135 -22.22 11.79 3.01
N GLN A 136 -21.39 10.89 2.48
CA GLN A 136 -21.31 9.50 2.94
C GLN A 136 -20.90 9.41 4.43
N PHE A 137 -19.95 10.25 4.86
CA PHE A 137 -19.42 10.28 6.22
C PHE A 137 -19.89 11.49 7.03
N LYS A 138 -21.11 11.98 6.76
CA LYS A 138 -21.66 13.18 7.41
C LYS A 138 -21.80 13.04 8.93
N ASP A 139 -22.11 11.83 9.39
CA ASP A 139 -22.38 11.57 10.81
C ASP A 139 -21.07 11.30 11.57
N ASN A 140 -20.21 10.44 11.02
CA ASN A 140 -18.95 10.05 11.64
C ASN A 140 -17.98 9.45 10.61
N TRP A 141 -16.70 9.71 10.78
CA TRP A 141 -15.58 9.15 10.03
C TRP A 141 -14.54 8.63 11.01
N SER A 142 -14.16 7.36 10.86
CA SER A 142 -13.09 6.73 11.64
C SER A 142 -11.91 6.42 10.74
N PHE A 143 -10.74 6.95 11.07
CA PHE A 143 -9.51 6.70 10.30
C PHE A 143 -9.24 5.20 10.21
N LEU A 144 -9.34 4.51 11.35
CA LEU A 144 -9.01 3.10 11.45
C LEU A 144 -10.00 2.22 10.70
N GLU A 145 -11.30 2.46 10.84
CA GLU A 145 -12.33 1.62 10.21
C GLU A 145 -12.35 1.79 8.68
N VAL A 146 -12.16 3.01 8.18
CA VAL A 146 -12.02 3.24 6.73
C VAL A 146 -10.73 2.60 6.20
N SER A 147 -9.61 2.76 6.90
CA SER A 147 -8.35 2.10 6.53
C SER A 147 -8.47 0.58 6.54
N ARG A 148 -9.18 0.01 7.52
CA ARG A 148 -9.44 -1.43 7.61
C ARG A 148 -10.29 -1.91 6.45
N THR A 149 -11.36 -1.21 6.12
CA THR A 149 -12.22 -1.54 4.97
C THR A 149 -11.39 -1.57 3.69
N TYR A 150 -10.55 -0.55 3.49
CA TYR A 150 -9.66 -0.46 2.33
C TYR A 150 -8.65 -1.62 2.23
N ILE A 151 -8.12 -2.09 3.37
CA ILE A 151 -7.13 -3.18 3.43
C ILE A 151 -7.78 -4.56 3.33
N LEU A 152 -8.93 -4.74 3.99
CA LEU A 152 -9.54 -6.04 4.21
C LEU A 152 -10.62 -6.40 3.21
N ASP A 153 -11.06 -5.47 2.34
CA ASP A 153 -12.27 -5.58 1.50
C ASP A 153 -12.50 -7.02 1.02
N SER A 154 -13.34 -7.70 1.81
CA SER A 154 -13.61 -9.14 1.74
C SER A 154 -14.82 -9.38 0.86
N ARG A 155 -14.86 -8.69 -0.28
CA ARG A 155 -15.83 -8.91 -1.36
C ARG A 155 -15.19 -9.73 -2.48
N LEU A 156 -14.73 -10.92 -2.13
CA LEU A 156 -14.48 -12.05 -3.05
C LEU A 156 -15.15 -13.30 -2.48
#